data_AF-A0A101VZK1-F1
#
_entry.id   AF-A0A101VZK1-F1
#
_cell.length_a   1.000
_cell.length_b   1.000
_cell.length_c   1.000
_cell.angle_alpha   90.00
_cell.angle_beta   90.00
_cell.angle_gamma   90.00
#
_symmetry.space_group_name_H-M   'P 1'
#
loop_
_entity.id
_entity.type
_entity.pdbx_description
1 polymer ?
#
loop_
_entity_poly.entity_id
_entity_poly.type
_entity_poly.pdbx_seq_one_letter_code
_entity_poly.pdbx_strand_id
1 'polypeptide(L)'
;MRDDFTKTTVGIIASRAGYRCSNPACRRATTKADPVDECNFLNLGIASHIKAASTGGPRYDSIMTPEERKNAQNGIWLCTKCAREIDASPEAYPVETLLTWKRQAEEVTARDAASTPDGIAEAVNTIEKTINLIHEFIDVWSQNDPVFKPDFSNFGGRIKICVNG
;
A
#
# COMPACT_ATOMS: atom_id res chain seq x y z
N MET A 1 -20.14 9.66 -25.82
CA MET A 1 -18.74 9.21 -26.03
C MET A 1 -18.12 9.04 -24.66
N ARG A 2 -17.32 7.98 -24.45
CA ARG A 2 -16.69 7.67 -23.15
C ARG A 2 -15.17 7.80 -23.30
N ASP A 3 -14.56 8.57 -22.42
CA ASP A 3 -13.13 8.86 -22.46
C ASP A 3 -12.32 7.77 -21.75
N ASP A 4 -12.25 6.58 -22.37
CA ASP A 4 -11.57 5.42 -21.77
C ASP A 4 -10.04 5.55 -21.79
N PHE A 5 -9.41 4.96 -20.77
CA PHE A 5 -7.96 4.87 -20.67
C PHE A 5 -7.35 4.08 -21.84
N THR A 6 -6.22 4.56 -22.35
CA THR A 6 -5.40 3.78 -23.30
C THR A 6 -4.80 2.55 -22.62
N LYS A 7 -4.42 1.52 -23.38
CA LYS A 7 -3.72 0.34 -22.84
C LYS A 7 -2.47 0.73 -22.04
N THR A 8 -1.71 1.70 -22.52
CA THR A 8 -0.52 2.25 -21.83
C THR A 8 -0.90 2.85 -20.48
N THR A 9 -1.95 3.69 -20.45
CA THR A 9 -2.45 4.29 -19.20
C THR A 9 -2.90 3.22 -18.21
N VAL A 10 -3.62 2.19 -18.67
CA VAL A 10 -4.05 1.05 -17.84
C VAL A 10 -2.84 0.34 -17.23
N GLY A 11 -1.80 0.07 -18.02
CA GLY A 11 -0.56 -0.55 -17.54
C GLY A 11 0.19 0.30 -16.50
N ILE A 12 0.20 1.62 -16.67
CA ILE A 12 0.75 2.57 -15.68
C ILE A 12 -0.04 2.49 -14.37
N ILE A 13 -1.37 2.57 -14.43
CA ILE A 13 -2.24 2.52 -13.24
C ILE A 13 -2.05 1.19 -12.49
N ALA A 14 -2.01 0.06 -13.21
CA ALA A 14 -1.81 -1.26 -12.62
C ALA A 14 -0.44 -1.43 -11.96
N SER A 15 0.63 -1.02 -12.65
CA SER A 15 2.01 -1.13 -12.16
C SER A 15 2.24 -0.29 -10.92
N ARG A 16 1.70 0.93 -10.87
CA ARG A 16 1.81 1.82 -9.70
C ARG A 16 1.15 1.23 -8.45
N ALA A 17 0.06 0.47 -8.62
CA ALA A 17 -0.60 -0.24 -7.53
C ALA A 17 -0.01 -1.63 -7.23
N GLY A 18 1.08 -2.01 -7.93
CA GLY A 18 1.73 -3.32 -7.80
C GLY A 18 0.83 -4.49 -8.20
N TYR A 19 -0.06 -4.31 -9.18
CA TYR A 19 -1.07 -5.30 -9.58
C TYR A 19 -1.88 -5.84 -8.38
N ARG A 20 -2.18 -4.97 -7.41
CA ARG A 20 -3.02 -5.26 -6.25
C ARG A 20 -4.12 -4.23 -6.11
N CYS A 21 -5.30 -4.68 -5.70
CA CYS A 21 -6.47 -3.81 -5.51
C CYS A 21 -6.13 -2.62 -4.59
N SER A 22 -6.43 -1.38 -5.00
CA SER A 22 -6.14 -0.20 -4.18
C SER A 22 -7.08 -0.01 -2.98
N ASN A 23 -8.20 -0.73 -2.89
CA ASN A 23 -9.04 -0.72 -1.68
C ASN A 23 -8.21 -1.24 -0.48
N PRO A 24 -8.01 -0.44 0.58
CA PRO A 24 -7.18 -0.80 1.74
C PRO A 24 -7.64 -2.06 2.47
N ALA A 25 -8.95 -2.31 2.52
CA ALA A 25 -9.50 -3.52 3.15
C ALA A 25 -9.38 -4.77 2.25
N CYS A 26 -9.08 -4.60 0.96
CA CYS A 26 -9.03 -5.70 -0.01
C CYS A 26 -7.59 -6.13 -0.33
N ARG A 27 -6.76 -5.22 -0.89
CA ARG A 27 -5.35 -5.43 -1.31
C ARG A 27 -5.00 -6.74 -2.07
N ARG A 28 -6.01 -7.48 -2.56
CA ARG A 28 -5.82 -8.76 -3.24
C ARG A 28 -5.02 -8.58 -4.53
N ALA A 29 -4.17 -9.57 -4.84
CA ALA A 29 -3.52 -9.66 -6.14
C ALA A 29 -4.58 -9.70 -7.26
N THR A 30 -4.31 -9.01 -8.35
CA THR A 30 -5.20 -8.94 -9.51
C THR A 30 -4.67 -9.67 -10.73
N THR A 31 -3.52 -10.32 -10.61
CA THR A 31 -2.96 -11.19 -11.65
C THR A 31 -2.65 -12.54 -11.04
N LYS A 32 -2.82 -13.60 -11.85
CA LYS A 32 -2.41 -14.97 -11.51
C LYS A 32 -2.09 -15.73 -12.79
N ALA A 33 -1.34 -16.82 -12.66
CA ALA A 33 -1.08 -17.73 -13.77
C ALA A 33 -2.39 -18.23 -14.40
N ASP A 34 -2.38 -18.37 -15.72
CA ASP A 34 -3.44 -19.11 -16.40
C ASP A 34 -3.27 -20.61 -16.13
N PRO A 35 -4.33 -21.34 -15.75
CA PRO A 35 -4.24 -22.75 -15.41
C PRO A 35 -4.03 -23.68 -16.62
N VAL A 36 -4.17 -23.16 -17.85
CA VAL A 36 -4.10 -23.96 -19.10
C VAL A 36 -2.95 -23.52 -20.00
N ASP A 37 -2.67 -22.21 -20.10
CA ASP A 37 -1.64 -21.67 -21.00
C ASP A 37 -0.52 -20.95 -20.23
N GLU A 38 0.67 -21.56 -20.16
CA GLU A 38 1.84 -21.01 -19.47
C GLU A 38 2.35 -19.69 -20.08
N CYS A 39 2.01 -19.40 -21.34
CA CYS A 39 2.34 -18.14 -22.00
C CYS A 39 1.32 -17.02 -21.68
N ASN A 40 0.29 -17.31 -20.89
CA ASN A 40 -0.80 -16.40 -20.56
C ASN A 40 -0.96 -16.17 -19.05
N PHE A 41 -1.72 -15.14 -18.69
CA PHE A 41 -2.09 -14.85 -17.31
C PHE A 41 -3.53 -14.35 -17.23
N LEU A 42 -4.15 -14.58 -16.08
CA LEU A 42 -5.50 -14.10 -15.80
C LEU A 42 -5.43 -12.73 -15.12
N ASN A 43 -6.02 -11.72 -15.76
CA ASN A 43 -6.21 -10.39 -15.19
C ASN A 43 -7.59 -10.26 -14.52
N LEU A 44 -7.60 -9.95 -13.23
CA LEU A 44 -8.76 -9.76 -12.37
C LEU A 44 -8.91 -8.30 -11.92
N GLY A 45 -8.09 -7.41 -12.47
CA GLY A 45 -8.04 -5.99 -12.16
C GLY A 45 -8.50 -5.10 -13.32
N ILE A 46 -8.99 -3.93 -12.96
CA ILE A 46 -9.55 -2.92 -13.86
C ILE A 46 -9.03 -1.55 -13.44
N ALA A 47 -8.62 -0.74 -14.41
CA ALA A 47 -8.38 0.68 -14.21
C ALA A 47 -9.73 1.41 -14.14
N SER A 48 -10.12 1.82 -12.94
CA SER A 48 -11.37 2.54 -12.69
C SER A 48 -11.12 4.04 -12.69
N HIS A 49 -12.10 4.80 -13.17
CA HIS A 49 -12.01 6.26 -13.15
C HIS A 49 -12.42 6.78 -11.77
N ILE A 50 -11.61 7.65 -11.18
CA ILE A 50 -11.93 8.32 -9.92
C ILE A 50 -13.07 9.31 -10.15
N LYS A 51 -12.93 10.19 -11.15
CA LYS A 51 -14.00 11.03 -11.71
C LYS A 51 -14.43 10.48 -13.07
N ALA A 52 -15.74 10.37 -13.32
CA ALA A 52 -16.27 9.63 -14.47
C ALA A 52 -15.67 10.01 -15.83
N ALA A 53 -15.49 9.00 -16.68
CA ALA A 53 -15.06 9.10 -18.08
C ALA A 53 -16.11 9.71 -19.02
N SER A 54 -17.34 9.92 -18.56
CA SER A 54 -18.44 10.42 -19.37
C SER A 54 -19.41 11.24 -18.51
N THR A 55 -20.08 12.20 -19.16
CA THR A 55 -21.17 12.97 -18.55
C THR A 55 -22.23 12.04 -17.97
N GLY A 56 -22.72 12.38 -16.77
CA GLY A 56 -23.72 11.59 -16.05
C GLY A 56 -23.21 10.31 -15.38
N GLY A 57 -21.91 10.02 -15.47
CA GLY A 57 -21.30 8.90 -14.75
C GLY A 57 -21.03 9.21 -13.25
N PRO A 58 -20.62 8.20 -12.48
CA PRO A 58 -20.27 8.36 -11.07
C PRO A 58 -19.20 9.44 -10.83
N ARG A 59 -19.45 10.39 -9.93
CA ARG A 59 -18.51 11.48 -9.60
C ARG A 59 -18.07 12.28 -10.83
N TYR A 60 -18.95 12.47 -11.82
CA TYR A 60 -18.64 13.26 -13.00
C TYR A 60 -18.30 14.71 -12.64
N ASP A 61 -17.25 15.22 -13.26
CA ASP A 61 -16.80 16.60 -13.12
C ASP A 61 -16.86 17.27 -14.49
N SER A 62 -17.75 18.27 -14.63
CA SER A 62 -17.98 18.98 -15.89
C SER A 62 -16.82 19.87 -16.31
N ILE A 63 -15.90 20.19 -15.39
CA ILE A 63 -14.75 21.07 -15.66
C ILE A 63 -13.58 20.27 -16.24
N MET A 64 -13.54 18.94 -16.03
CA MET A 64 -12.47 18.10 -16.58
C MET A 64 -12.52 18.03 -18.11
N THR A 65 -11.35 18.19 -18.71
CA THR A 65 -11.10 17.93 -20.13
C THR A 65 -11.10 16.42 -20.42
N PRO A 66 -11.33 16.00 -21.68
CA PRO A 66 -11.15 14.61 -22.09
C PRO A 66 -9.76 14.07 -21.75
N GLU A 67 -8.71 14.87 -21.92
CA GLU A 67 -7.32 14.51 -21.66
C GLU A 67 -7.09 14.20 -20.18
N GLU A 68 -7.63 15.02 -19.27
CA GLU A 68 -7.58 14.79 -17.83
C GLU A 68 -8.38 13.55 -17.43
N ARG A 69 -9.56 13.32 -18.04
CA ARG A 69 -10.36 12.12 -17.79
C ARG A 69 -9.59 10.84 -18.11
N LYS A 70 -8.83 10.84 -19.21
CA LYS A 70 -7.97 9.72 -19.68
C LYS A 70 -6.61 9.64 -18.98
N ASN A 71 -6.28 10.54 -18.06
CA ASN A 71 -4.97 10.57 -17.42
C ASN A 71 -4.87 9.52 -16.29
N ALA A 72 -3.69 8.93 -16.11
CA ALA A 72 -3.41 7.99 -15.02
C ALA A 72 -3.63 8.60 -13.61
N GLN A 73 -3.56 9.92 -13.47
CA GLN A 73 -3.90 10.64 -12.24
C GLN A 73 -5.38 10.46 -11.86
N ASN A 74 -6.28 10.38 -12.85
CA ASN A 74 -7.69 10.10 -12.64
C ASN A 74 -8.00 8.58 -12.52
N GLY A 75 -6.97 7.74 -12.53
CA GLY A 75 -7.10 6.29 -12.53
C GLY A 75 -6.75 5.65 -11.19
N ILE A 76 -7.57 4.72 -10.74
CA ILE A 76 -7.31 3.83 -9.60
C ILE A 76 -7.38 2.36 -10.05
N TRP A 77 -6.43 1.53 -9.59
CA TRP A 77 -6.43 0.12 -9.91
C TRP A 77 -7.27 -0.66 -8.90
N LEU A 78 -8.34 -1.31 -9.34
CA LEU A 78 -9.21 -2.09 -8.46
C LEU A 78 -9.44 -3.47 -9.02
N CYS A 79 -9.74 -4.42 -8.14
CA CYS A 79 -10.25 -5.69 -8.61
C CYS A 79 -11.68 -5.54 -9.13
N THR A 80 -12.12 -6.46 -9.99
CA THR A 80 -13.47 -6.46 -10.60
C THR A 80 -14.60 -6.21 -9.60
N LYS A 81 -14.55 -6.83 -8.41
CA LYS A 81 -15.54 -6.66 -7.34
C LYS A 81 -15.56 -5.22 -6.81
N CYS A 82 -14.41 -4.71 -6.36
CA CYS A 82 -14.33 -3.38 -5.75
C CYS A 82 -14.58 -2.27 -6.79
N ALA A 83 -14.19 -2.47 -8.05
CA ALA A 83 -14.50 -1.54 -9.13
C ALA A 83 -16.03 -1.37 -9.28
N ARG A 84 -16.77 -2.48 -9.29
CA ARG A 84 -18.24 -2.43 -9.35
C ARG A 84 -18.86 -1.79 -8.10
N GLU A 85 -18.29 -2.07 -6.93
CA GLU A 85 -18.77 -1.55 -5.64
C GLU A 85 -18.70 -0.01 -5.58
N ILE A 86 -17.57 0.58 -5.97
CA ILE A 86 -17.38 2.05 -5.89
C ILE A 86 -18.27 2.82 -6.87
N ASP A 87 -18.65 2.19 -7.99
CA ASP A 87 -19.51 2.80 -9.00
C ASP A 87 -21.00 2.63 -8.66
N ALA A 88 -21.36 1.57 -7.93
CA ALA A 88 -22.72 1.34 -7.46
C ALA A 88 -23.14 2.26 -6.30
N SER A 89 -22.19 2.85 -5.57
CA SER A 89 -22.48 3.72 -4.42
C SER A 89 -21.55 4.94 -4.38
N PRO A 90 -21.64 5.85 -5.35
CA PRO A 90 -20.70 6.97 -5.47
C PRO A 90 -20.68 7.90 -4.26
N GLU A 91 -21.77 8.05 -3.51
CA GLU A 91 -21.77 8.87 -2.29
C GLU A 91 -20.95 8.23 -1.16
N ALA A 92 -20.91 6.89 -1.08
CA ALA A 92 -20.11 6.17 -0.08
C ALA A 92 -18.62 6.15 -0.43
N TYR A 93 -18.27 6.33 -1.70
CA TYR A 93 -16.90 6.34 -2.20
C TYR A 93 -16.62 7.64 -2.97
N PRO A 94 -16.53 8.79 -2.28
CA PRO A 94 -16.26 10.07 -2.90
C PRO A 94 -14.83 10.15 -3.46
N VAL A 95 -14.57 11.17 -4.28
CA VAL A 95 -13.30 11.37 -4.99
C VAL A 95 -12.10 11.36 -4.04
N GLU A 96 -12.23 12.02 -2.90
CA GLU A 96 -11.19 12.16 -1.88
C GLU A 96 -10.80 10.82 -1.27
N THR A 97 -11.80 9.95 -1.05
CA THR A 97 -11.58 8.58 -0.56
C THR A 97 -10.79 7.77 -1.58
N LEU A 98 -11.19 7.81 -2.86
CA LEU A 98 -10.50 7.07 -3.92
C LEU A 98 -9.08 7.58 -4.17
N LEU A 99 -8.85 8.90 -4.08
CA LEU A 99 -7.50 9.48 -4.14
C LEU A 99 -6.64 9.01 -2.96
N THR A 100 -7.22 8.93 -1.75
CA THR A 100 -6.54 8.41 -0.57
C THR A 100 -6.16 6.95 -0.75
N TRP A 101 -7.07 6.11 -1.24
CA TRP A 101 -6.82 4.69 -1.52
C TRP A 101 -5.72 4.51 -2.57
N LYS A 102 -5.76 5.29 -3.66
CA LYS A 102 -4.72 5.30 -4.67
C LYS A 102 -3.35 5.60 -4.05
N ARG A 103 -3.24 6.69 -3.30
CA ARG A 103 -1.97 7.11 -2.67
C ARG A 103 -1.44 6.03 -1.71
N GLN A 104 -2.28 5.52 -0.82
CA GLN A 104 -1.89 4.47 0.14
C GLN A 104 -1.41 3.20 -0.57
N ALA A 105 -2.10 2.79 -1.64
CA ALA A 105 -1.69 1.61 -2.41
C ALA A 105 -0.31 1.80 -3.06
N GLU A 106 -0.06 2.99 -3.63
CA GLU A 106 1.22 3.34 -4.26
C GLU A 106 2.35 3.43 -3.21
N GLU A 107 2.10 3.98 -2.02
CA GLU A 107 3.05 4.03 -0.90
C GLU A 107 3.41 2.63 -0.40
N VAL A 108 2.43 1.72 -0.28
CA VAL A 108 2.68 0.32 0.09
C VAL A 108 3.52 -0.36 -0.98
N THR A 109 3.20 -0.19 -2.26
CA THR A 109 4.00 -0.78 -3.35
C THR A 109 5.44 -0.25 -3.37
N ALA A 110 5.64 1.04 -3.12
CA ALA A 110 6.99 1.61 -3.01
C ALA A 110 7.77 1.02 -1.82
N ARG A 111 7.10 0.83 -0.67
CA ARG A 111 7.69 0.22 0.52
C ARG A 111 8.05 -1.25 0.28
N ASP A 112 7.15 -2.02 -0.32
CA ASP A 112 7.36 -3.44 -0.63
C ASP A 112 8.56 -3.61 -1.59
N ALA A 113 8.73 -2.69 -2.54
CA ALA A 113 9.87 -2.70 -3.46
C ALA A 113 11.19 -2.26 -2.81
N ALA A 114 11.14 -1.43 -1.76
CA ALA A 114 12.32 -0.94 -1.05
C ALA A 114 12.77 -1.85 0.10
N SER A 115 11.87 -2.67 0.64
CA SER A 115 12.17 -3.54 1.78
C SER A 115 12.94 -4.77 1.32
N THR A 116 14.21 -4.88 1.70
CA THR A 116 14.97 -6.12 1.52
C THR A 116 14.63 -7.09 2.65
N PRO A 117 14.66 -8.42 2.41
CA PRO A 117 14.54 -9.43 3.46
C PRO A 117 15.49 -9.17 4.65
N ASP A 118 16.65 -8.60 4.36
CA ASP A 118 17.70 -8.32 5.31
C ASP A 118 17.29 -7.25 6.35
N GLY A 119 16.50 -6.24 5.97
CA GLY A 119 16.07 -5.20 6.91
C GLY A 119 15.10 -5.71 7.98
N ILE A 120 14.23 -6.66 7.62
CA ILE A 120 13.34 -7.32 8.59
C ILE A 120 14.13 -8.28 9.47
N ALA A 121 15.04 -9.06 8.88
CA ALA A 121 15.91 -9.96 9.64
C ALA A 121 16.80 -9.20 10.65
N GLU A 122 17.31 -8.03 10.27
CA GLU A 122 18.10 -7.17 11.15
C GLU A 122 17.27 -6.56 12.30
N ALA A 123 16.04 -6.13 12.01
CA ALA A 123 15.12 -5.67 13.05
C ALA A 123 14.76 -6.80 14.04
N VAL A 124 14.50 -8.02 13.54
CA VAL A 124 14.22 -9.19 14.37
C VAL A 124 15.43 -9.56 15.25
N ASN A 125 16.63 -9.61 14.67
CA ASN A 125 17.87 -9.86 15.42
C ASN A 125 18.11 -8.81 16.52
N THR A 126 17.77 -7.54 16.24
CA THR A 126 17.86 -6.47 17.25
C THR A 126 16.88 -6.68 18.40
N ILE A 127 15.64 -7.09 18.10
CA ILE A 127 14.62 -7.40 19.11
C ILE A 127 15.07 -8.59 19.96
N GLU A 128 15.54 -9.67 19.35
CA GLU A 128 16.02 -10.87 20.06
C GLU A 128 17.18 -10.55 21.01
N LYS A 129 18.17 -9.79 20.54
CA LYS A 129 19.28 -9.32 21.40
C LYS A 129 18.79 -8.48 22.57
N THR A 130 17.80 -7.62 22.35
CA THR A 130 17.22 -6.77 23.40
C THR A 130 16.49 -7.61 24.45
N ILE A 131 15.71 -8.61 24.03
CA ILE A 131 15.03 -9.54 24.93
C ILE A 131 16.03 -10.30 25.80
N ASN A 132 17.11 -10.81 25.21
CA ASN A 132 18.13 -11.54 25.95
C ASN A 132 18.80 -10.66 27.02
N LEU A 133 19.11 -9.41 26.69
CA LEU A 133 19.69 -8.46 27.65
C LEU A 133 18.73 -8.11 28.79
N ILE A 134 17.42 -8.05 28.53
CA ILE A 134 16.41 -7.86 29.56
C ILE A 134 16.36 -9.08 30.49
N HIS A 135 16.40 -10.30 29.95
CA HIS A 135 16.45 -11.51 30.77
C HIS A 135 17.72 -11.56 31.64
N GLU A 136 18.90 -11.27 31.07
CA GLU A 136 20.14 -11.19 31.83
C GLU A 136 20.07 -10.15 32.96
N PHE A 137 19.50 -8.97 32.70
CA PHE A 137 19.29 -7.95 33.72
C PHE A 137 18.40 -8.45 34.86
N ILE A 138 17.27 -9.10 34.54
CA ILE A 138 16.32 -9.64 35.53
C ILE A 138 17.00 -10.73 36.37
N ASP A 139 17.73 -11.65 35.73
CA ASP A 139 18.42 -12.75 36.42
C ASP A 139 19.48 -12.21 37.38
N VAL A 140 20.31 -11.26 36.95
CA VAL A 140 21.34 -10.61 37.79
C VAL A 140 20.70 -9.86 38.97
N TRP A 141 19.63 -9.10 38.72
CA TRP A 141 18.93 -8.35 39.77
C TRP A 141 18.24 -9.27 40.78
N SER A 142 17.68 -10.40 40.32
CA SER A 142 17.02 -11.38 41.20
C SER A 142 18.00 -12.14 42.10
N GLN A 143 19.28 -12.21 41.72
CA GLN A 143 20.30 -13.01 42.41
C GLN A 143 21.30 -12.19 43.23
N ASN A 144 21.50 -10.88 42.97
CA ASN A 144 22.40 -10.03 43.76
C ASN A 144 21.97 -8.55 43.82
N ASP A 145 21.65 -8.10 45.05
CA ASP A 145 21.67 -6.70 45.56
C ASP A 145 20.80 -5.63 44.83
N PRO A 146 19.82 -4.96 45.49
CA PRO A 146 18.93 -3.95 44.90
C PRO A 146 19.57 -2.66 44.32
N VAL A 147 20.90 -2.59 44.18
CA VAL A 147 21.66 -1.41 43.71
C VAL A 147 22.31 -1.63 42.31
N PHE A 148 21.97 -2.69 41.58
CA PHE A 148 22.48 -2.87 40.20
C PHE A 148 21.95 -1.77 39.24
N LYS A 149 22.85 -1.04 38.59
CA LYS A 149 22.56 -0.04 37.55
C LYS A 149 23.12 -0.51 36.20
N PRO A 150 22.31 -1.11 35.31
CA PRO A 150 22.77 -1.52 33.99
C PRO A 150 23.12 -0.30 33.13
N ASP A 151 24.23 -0.39 32.40
CA ASP A 151 24.65 0.62 31.43
C ASP A 151 24.16 0.23 30.03
N PHE A 152 23.18 0.98 29.53
CA PHE A 152 22.61 0.81 28.20
C PHE A 152 23.25 1.73 27.14
N SER A 153 24.36 2.41 27.45
CA SER A 153 24.99 3.39 26.55
C SER A 153 25.65 2.79 25.31
N ASN A 154 25.84 1.46 25.25
CA ASN A 154 26.48 0.76 24.13
C ASN A 154 25.54 0.27 23.03
N PHE A 155 24.25 0.64 23.04
CA PHE A 155 23.42 0.49 21.85
C PHE A 155 23.76 1.57 20.83
N GLY A 156 24.89 1.39 20.16
CA GLY A 156 25.33 2.16 19.01
C GLY A 156 24.34 2.05 17.86
N GLY A 157 23.34 2.90 17.87
CA GLY A 157 22.37 3.10 16.81
C GLY A 157 21.39 4.16 17.23
N ARG A 158 21.69 5.44 16.93
CA ARG A 158 20.79 6.56 17.17
C ARG A 158 19.45 6.31 16.48
N ILE A 159 18.47 5.75 17.19
CA ILE A 159 17.08 5.92 16.82
C ILE A 159 16.67 7.31 17.32
N LYS A 160 16.85 8.32 16.45
CA LYS A 160 16.19 9.62 16.64
C LYS A 160 14.70 9.40 16.44
N ILE A 161 13.98 9.14 17.53
CA ILE A 161 12.54 9.33 17.55
C ILE A 161 12.33 10.84 17.65
N CYS A 162 12.07 11.49 16.52
CA CYS A 162 11.55 12.85 16.53
C CYS A 162 10.14 12.79 17.13
N VAL A 163 10.01 13.16 18.40
CA VAL A 163 8.72 13.46 19.01
C VAL A 163 8.53 14.96 18.80
N ASN A 164 7.62 15.34 17.91
CA ASN A 164 7.22 16.74 17.74
C ASN A 164 6.47 17.18 19.00
N GLY A 165 6.99 18.21 19.66
CA GLY A 165 6.30 19.04 20.64
C GLY A 165 6.34 20.48 20.16
#